data_AF-A0A8J7T3R8-F1
#
_entry.id   AF-A0A8J7T3R8-F1
#
_cell.length_a   1.000
_cell.length_b   1.000
_cell.length_c   1.000
_cell.angle_alpha   90.00
_cell.angle_beta   90.00
_cell.angle_gamma   90.00
#
_symmetry.space_group_name_H-M   'P 1'
#
loop_
_entity.id
_entity.type
_entity.pdbx_description
1 polymer ?
#
loop_
_entity_poly.entity_id
_entity_poly.type
_entity_poly.pdbx_seq_one_letter_code
_entity_poly.pdbx_strand_id
1 'polypeptide(L)' 'RTWTGFADAEEDYAETVVGRPIQPFRIETEARKIPGTNFITAGAFRPFAVRDGTLITGQQQVSGSAAAALVIEALGR' A
#
# COMPACT_ATOMS: atom_id res chain seq x y z
N ARG A 1 -3.50 -12.83 -6.08
CA ARG A 1 -2.62 -11.69 -6.44
C ARG A 1 -2.12 -11.02 -5.17
N THR A 2 -0.81 -10.81 -5.03
CA THR A 2 -0.18 -10.14 -3.89
C THR A 2 0.01 -8.67 -4.20
N TRP A 3 -0.39 -7.79 -3.28
CA TRP A 3 -0.35 -6.34 -3.46
C TRP A 3 -0.28 -5.61 -2.12
N THR A 4 0.01 -4.31 -2.17
CA THR A 4 0.08 -3.43 -1.01
C THR A 4 -0.70 -2.13 -1.26
N GLY A 5 -0.85 -1.32 -0.23
CA GLY A 5 -1.55 -0.04 -0.22
C GLY A 5 -1.49 0.55 1.19
N PHE A 6 -2.12 1.69 1.41
CA PHE A 6 -2.06 2.40 2.69
C PHE A 6 -2.49 1.48 3.84
N ALA A 7 -1.65 1.31 4.87
CA ALA A 7 -1.90 0.36 5.94
C ALA A 7 -2.75 0.99 7.05
N ASP A 8 -3.38 0.14 7.86
CA ASP A 8 -4.14 0.59 9.02
C ASP A 8 -3.25 1.38 10.00
N ALA A 9 -1.96 1.04 10.09
CA ALA A 9 -0.99 1.76 10.95
C ALA A 9 -0.70 3.20 10.49
N GLU A 10 -0.64 3.48 9.19
CA GLU A 10 -0.50 4.87 8.71
C GLU A 10 -1.79 5.67 8.94
N GLU A 11 -2.95 5.04 8.78
CA GLU A 11 -4.24 5.68 9.05
C GLU A 11 -4.41 5.97 10.56
N ASP A 12 -3.97 5.08 11.46
CA ASP A 12 -3.99 5.31 12.92
C ASP A 12 -3.14 6.53 13.30
N TYR A 13 -1.97 6.66 12.68
CA TYR A 13 -1.13 7.84 12.86
C TYR A 13 -1.84 9.11 12.38
N ALA A 14 -2.44 9.08 11.19
CA ALA A 14 -3.11 10.23 10.61
C ALA A 14 -4.34 10.66 11.45
N GLU A 15 -5.17 9.71 11.88
CA GLU A 15 -6.33 9.95 12.73
C GLU A 15 -5.93 10.49 14.11
N THR A 16 -4.82 10.00 14.69
CA THR A 16 -4.29 10.53 15.95
C THR A 16 -3.84 11.98 15.81
N VAL A 17 -3.20 12.33 14.70
CA VAL A 17 -2.76 13.71 14.43
C VAL A 17 -3.94 14.64 14.18
N VAL A 18 -4.97 14.16 13.46
CA VAL A 18 -6.16 14.97 13.11
C VAL A 18 -7.22 14.98 14.23
N GLY A 19 -7.19 14.02 15.15
CA GLY A 19 -8.10 13.88 16.28
C GLY A 19 -9.50 13.36 15.91
N ARG A 20 -9.66 12.78 14.72
CA ARG A 20 -10.92 12.18 14.25
C ARG A 20 -10.66 11.19 13.11
N PRO A 21 -11.62 10.27 12.83
CA PRO A 21 -11.59 9.49 11.61
C PRO A 21 -11.54 10.37 10.37
N ILE A 22 -10.67 10.01 9.42
CA ILE A 22 -10.47 10.77 8.17
C ILE A 22 -11.29 10.14 7.05
N GLN A 23 -11.21 8.82 6.92
CA GLN A 23 -11.85 8.06 5.86
C GLN A 23 -13.09 7.31 6.37
N PRO A 24 -14.09 7.05 5.50
CA PRO A 24 -15.27 6.27 5.88
C PRO A 24 -15.00 4.76 6.04
N PHE A 25 -13.83 4.29 5.61
CA PHE A 25 -13.36 2.91 5.73
C PHE A 25 -11.83 2.89 5.67
N ARG A 26 -11.21 1.77 6.06
CA ARG A 26 -9.76 1.60 5.99
C ARG A 26 -9.37 0.65 4.86
N ILE A 27 -8.36 1.03 4.08
CA ILE A 27 -7.98 0.30 2.87
C ILE A 27 -7.51 -1.12 3.20
N GLU A 28 -6.63 -1.29 4.19
CA GLU A 28 -6.13 -2.62 4.57
C GLU A 28 -7.25 -3.53 5.07
N THR A 29 -8.12 -3.02 5.94
CA THR A 29 -9.29 -3.75 6.44
C THR A 29 -10.20 -4.23 5.30
N GLU A 30 -10.50 -3.39 4.30
CA GLU A 30 -11.32 -3.80 3.15
C GLU A 30 -10.56 -4.73 2.19
N ALA A 31 -9.27 -4.49 1.98
CA ALA A 31 -8.43 -5.33 1.12
C ALA A 31 -8.36 -6.78 1.60
N ARG A 32 -8.28 -7.00 2.92
CA ARG A 32 -8.25 -8.34 3.52
C ARG A 32 -9.54 -9.14 3.31
N LYS A 33 -10.66 -8.49 2.97
CA LYS A 33 -11.93 -9.15 2.66
C LYS A 33 -12.02 -9.66 1.22
N ILE A 34 -11.11 -9.24 0.33
CA ILE A 34 -11.15 -9.58 -1.09
C ILE A 34 -10.60 -11.00 -1.32
N PRO A 35 -11.43 -11.99 -1.69
CA PRO A 35 -10.99 -13.37 -1.85
C PRO A 35 -9.99 -13.52 -3.01
N GLY A 36 -9.03 -14.44 -2.86
CA GLY A 36 -8.02 -14.71 -3.88
C GLY A 36 -6.92 -13.65 -4.00
N THR A 37 -6.86 -12.69 -3.06
CA THR A 37 -5.79 -11.70 -2.97
C THR A 37 -5.03 -11.81 -1.66
N ASN A 38 -3.81 -11.27 -1.65
CA ASN A 38 -2.93 -11.25 -0.49
C ASN A 38 -2.43 -9.82 -0.28
N PHE A 39 -3.03 -9.11 0.69
CA PHE A 39 -2.64 -7.76 1.04
C PHE A 39 -1.53 -7.79 2.09
N ILE A 40 -0.36 -7.26 1.75
CA ILE A 40 0.81 -7.22 2.63
C ILE A 40 1.26 -5.79 2.88
N THR A 41 1.80 -5.55 4.07
CA THR A 41 2.25 -4.23 4.53
C THR A 41 3.63 -4.35 5.16
N ALA A 42 4.38 -3.25 5.11
CA ALA A 42 5.61 -3.06 5.85
C ALA A 42 5.42 -1.98 6.93
N GLY A 43 6.48 -1.68 7.66
CA GLY A 43 6.44 -0.63 8.70
C GLY A 43 6.04 0.74 8.12
N ALA A 44 5.24 1.47 8.88
CA ALA A 44 4.69 2.76 8.48
C ALA A 44 5.79 3.74 8.01
N PHE A 45 5.49 4.50 6.95
CA PHE A 45 6.37 5.53 6.40
C PHE A 45 7.75 5.02 5.94
N ARG A 46 7.86 3.74 5.57
CA ARG A 46 9.06 3.17 4.92
C ARG A 46 8.77 2.84 3.46
N PRO A 47 9.74 2.99 2.54
CA PRO A 47 9.55 2.57 1.16
C PRO A 47 9.20 1.08 1.08
N PHE A 48 8.04 0.79 0.50
CA PHE A 48 7.54 -0.56 0.29
C PHE A 48 6.67 -0.63 -0.97
N ALA A 49 7.07 -1.48 -1.90
CA ALA A 49 6.36 -1.71 -3.16
C ALA A 49 6.37 -3.20 -3.49
N VAL A 50 5.31 -3.66 -4.13
CA VAL A 50 5.07 -5.06 -4.47
C VAL A 50 4.80 -5.16 -5.97
N ARG A 51 5.40 -6.18 -6.60
CA ARG A 51 5.08 -6.61 -7.96
C ARG A 51 4.59 -8.04 -7.95
N ASP A 52 3.40 -8.26 -8.53
CA ASP A 52 2.87 -9.58 -8.85
C ASP A 52 2.46 -9.59 -10.34
N GLY A 53 3.36 -10.10 -11.18
CA GLY A 53 3.23 -10.01 -12.64
C GLY A 53 3.22 -8.56 -13.12
N THR A 54 2.08 -8.12 -13.65
CA THR A 54 1.82 -6.75 -14.13
C THR A 54 1.11 -5.86 -13.10
N LEU A 55 0.75 -6.41 -11.93
CA LEU A 55 0.21 -5.61 -10.83
C LEU A 55 1.36 -5.06 -10.00
N ILE A 56 1.52 -3.74 -9.99
CA ILE A 56 2.54 -3.04 -9.21
C ILE A 56 1.84 -2.05 -8.29
N THR A 57 2.17 -2.13 -7.00
CA THR A 57 1.54 -1.31 -5.96
C THR A 57 2.60 -0.79 -4.99
N GLY A 58 2.35 0.37 -4.40
CA GLY A 58 3.18 0.97 -3.36
C GLY A 58 2.33 1.35 -2.16
N GLN A 59 2.87 1.16 -0.95
CA GLN A 59 2.10 1.32 0.30
C GLN A 59 1.66 2.77 0.53
N GLN A 60 2.59 3.73 0.49
CA GLN A 60 2.31 5.14 0.77
C GLN A 60 3.27 6.06 0.00
N GLN A 61 3.17 7.38 0.20
CA GLN A 61 3.88 8.41 -0.58
C GLN A 61 5.40 8.18 -0.69
N VAL A 62 6.07 7.70 0.35
CA VAL A 62 7.52 7.44 0.35
C VAL A 62 7.90 6.20 -0.45
N SER A 63 6.94 5.38 -0.88
CA SER A 63 7.14 4.24 -1.78
C SER A 63 7.20 4.63 -3.25
N GLY A 64 6.99 5.90 -3.63
CA GLY A 64 6.84 6.32 -5.02
C GLY A 64 8.02 5.93 -5.92
N SER A 65 9.26 6.15 -5.47
CA SER A 65 10.46 5.77 -6.24
C SER A 65 10.60 4.25 -6.38
N ALA A 66 10.28 3.49 -5.33
CA ALA A 66 10.34 2.02 -5.37
C ALA A 66 9.29 1.44 -6.33
N ALA A 67 8.06 1.97 -6.30
CA ALA A 67 7.01 1.57 -7.23
C ALA A 67 7.38 1.91 -8.68
N ALA A 68 7.91 3.12 -8.94
CA ALA A 68 8.34 3.54 -10.27
C ALA A 68 9.47 2.65 -10.83
N ALA A 69 10.44 2.26 -10.00
CA ALA A 69 11.50 1.34 -10.40
C ALA A 69 10.94 0.00 -10.89
N LEU A 70 9.97 -0.57 -10.17
CA LEU A 70 9.31 -1.82 -10.58
C LEU A 70 8.51 -1.67 -11.87
N VAL A 71 7.89 -0.50 -12.11
CA VAL A 71 7.18 -0.22 -13.37
C VAL A 71 8.16 -0.20 -14.53
N ILE A 72 9.29 0.50 -14.39
CA ILE A 72 10.32 0.56 -15.43
C ILE A 72 10.87 -0.83 -15.74
N GLU A 73 11.12 -1.64 -14.71
CA GLU A 73 11.56 -3.03 -14.88
C GLU A 73 10.53 -3.88 -15.63
N ALA A 74 9.24 -3.72 -15.30
CA ALA A 74 8.17 -4.48 -15.93
C ALA A 74 7.95 -4.14 -17.41
N LEU A 75 8.31 -2.92 -17.84
CA LEU A 75 8.23 -2.48 -19.23
C LEU A 75 9.43 -2.90 -20.09
N GLY A 76 10.43 -3.56 -19.51
CA GLY A 76 11.50 -4.21 -20.26
C GLY A 76 12.58 -3.25 -20.75
N ARG A 77 13.26 -2.58 -19.81
CA ARG A 77 14.46 -1.75 -20.03
C ARG A 77 15.25 -2.08 -21.30
#